data_AF-A0AA38IMA0-F1
#
_entry.id   AF-A0AA38IMA0-F1
#
_cell.length_a   1.000
_cell.length_b   1.000
_cell.length_c   1.000
_cell.angle_alpha   90.00
_cell.angle_beta   90.00
_cell.angle_gamma   90.00
#
_symmetry.space_group_name_H-M   'P 1'
#
loop_
_entity.id
_entity.type
_entity.pdbx_description
1 polymer ?
#
loop_
_entity_poly.entity_id
_entity_poly.type
_entity_poly.pdbx_seq_one_letter_code
_entity_poly.pdbx_strand_id
1 'polypeptide(L)'
;MYVSGNEEADRAAKEAVESESAEEILLVPSPDAKSLFKQAIIQKWQTDWTSTPTALQQIKPEVNCILPLPPDRRDQVVLTRLRLGHTRLTHAYLLNRTSPATCQQCGCGQTVQHLICDCPHWQTQRNHFQISPNLAEALGSTIPNMVNILLFLKHIQLFECI
;
A
#
# COMPACT_ATOMS: atom_id res chain seq x y z
N MET A 1 34.39 -1.83 20.89
CA MET A 1 34.46 -0.36 20.70
C MET A 1 33.56 0.24 21.77
N TYR A 2 34.14 0.99 22.70
CA TYR A 2 33.50 1.46 23.92
C TYR A 2 33.16 2.94 23.73
N VAL A 3 31.88 3.30 23.79
CA VAL A 3 31.42 4.67 23.57
C VAL A 3 31.21 5.31 24.93
N SER A 4 32.16 6.13 25.39
CA SER A 4 32.17 6.73 26.73
C SER A 4 30.87 7.48 27.09
N GLY A 5 30.17 8.05 26.12
CA GLY A 5 28.87 8.70 26.34
C GLY A 5 27.72 7.73 26.64
N ASN A 6 27.84 6.47 26.23
CA ASN A 6 26.81 5.46 26.48
C ASN A 6 26.84 4.99 27.94
N GLU A 7 28.03 4.99 28.55
CA GLU A 7 28.18 4.66 29.97
C GLU A 7 27.62 5.74 30.88
N GLU A 8 27.83 7.00 30.50
CA GLU A 8 27.26 8.13 31.23
C GLU A 8 25.73 8.11 31.17
N ALA A 9 25.18 7.80 30.00
CA ALA A 9 23.75 7.64 29.81
C ALA A 9 23.20 6.46 30.62
N ASP A 10 23.87 5.30 30.62
CA ASP A 10 23.46 4.13 31.39
C ASP A 10 23.56 4.37 32.91
N ARG A 11 24.57 5.12 33.35
CA ARG A 11 24.73 5.50 34.76
C ARG A 11 23.63 6.47 35.20
N ALA A 12 23.36 7.52 34.43
CA ALA A 12 22.28 8.46 34.71
C ALA A 12 20.90 7.77 34.70
N ALA A 13 20.68 6.80 33.80
CA ALA A 13 19.45 6.02 33.77
C ALA A 13 19.27 5.15 35.03
N LYS A 14 20.35 4.52 35.54
CA LYS A 14 20.31 3.76 36.79
C LYS A 14 20.04 4.66 38.01
N GLU A 15 20.74 5.78 38.11
CA GLU A 15 20.55 6.75 39.18
C GLU A 15 19.11 7.30 39.21
N ALA A 16 18.50 7.51 38.04
CA ALA A 16 17.11 7.95 37.96
C ALA A 16 16.10 6.89 38.43
N VAL A 17 16.37 5.60 38.18
CA VAL A 17 15.52 4.48 38.66
C VAL A 17 15.65 4.28 40.17
N GLU A 18 16.85 4.48 40.72
CA GLU A 18 17.13 4.29 42.15
C GLU A 18 16.80 5.53 43.01
N SER A 19 16.40 6.65 42.38
CA SER A 19 16.05 7.89 43.09
C SER A 19 14.80 7.73 43.96
N GLU A 20 14.82 8.30 45.17
CA GLU A 20 13.66 8.40 46.07
C GLU A 20 12.51 9.23 45.49
N SER A 21 12.80 10.09 44.50
CA SER A 21 11.81 10.86 43.75
C SER A 21 11.28 10.11 42.52
N ALA A 22 11.70 8.87 42.29
CA ALA A 22 11.20 8.07 41.18
C ALA A 22 9.73 7.74 41.43
N GLU A 23 8.84 8.33 40.63
CA GLU A 23 7.45 7.91 40.60
C GLU A 23 7.36 6.54 39.94
N GLU A 24 7.06 5.51 40.73
CA GLU A 24 6.72 4.19 40.19
C GLU A 24 5.38 4.31 39.46
N ILE A 25 5.40 4.41 38.12
CA ILE A 25 4.19 4.38 37.31
C ILE A 25 3.64 2.95 37.33
N LEU A 26 2.94 2.60 38.41
CA LEU A 26 2.23 1.32 38.60
C LEU A 26 0.97 1.20 37.73
N LEU A 27 0.65 2.25 36.96
CA LEU A 27 -0.49 2.27 36.04
C LEU A 27 -0.12 1.56 34.74
N VAL A 28 0.01 0.23 34.80
CA VAL A 28 -0.15 -0.59 33.59
C VAL A 28 -1.64 -0.55 33.26
N PRO A 29 -2.06 0.06 32.14
CA PRO A 29 -3.47 0.06 31.77
C PRO A 29 -3.92 -1.40 31.67
N SER A 30 -5.10 -1.69 32.22
CA SER A 30 -5.68 -3.03 32.12
C SER A 30 -5.67 -3.48 30.65
N PRO A 31 -5.60 -4.80 30.37
CA PRO A 31 -5.73 -5.31 29.00
C PRO A 31 -6.95 -4.72 28.27
N ASP A 32 -8.04 -4.47 28.99
CA ASP A 32 -9.25 -3.82 28.49
C ASP A 32 -9.02 -2.36 28.11
N ALA A 33 -8.37 -1.57 28.97
CA ALA A 33 -8.00 -0.19 28.64
C ALA A 33 -7.10 -0.13 27.41
N LYS A 34 -6.09 -1.02 27.32
CA LYS A 34 -5.22 -1.12 26.13
C LYS A 34 -6.02 -1.47 24.87
N SER A 35 -6.99 -2.36 24.98
CA SER A 35 -7.87 -2.75 23.87
C SER A 35 -8.73 -1.57 23.41
N LEU A 36 -9.35 -0.83 24.34
CA LEU A 36 -10.15 0.35 24.04
C LEU A 36 -9.33 1.43 23.34
N PHE A 37 -8.12 1.72 23.82
CA PHE A 37 -7.23 2.68 23.16
C PHE A 37 -6.87 2.24 21.73
N LYS A 38 -6.51 0.96 21.54
CA LYS A 38 -6.23 0.42 20.20
C LYS A 38 -7.43 0.56 19.26
N GLN A 39 -8.63 0.23 19.75
CA GLN A 39 -9.86 0.36 18.97
C GLN A 39 -10.12 1.82 18.59
N ALA A 40 -10.01 2.76 19.53
CA ALA A 40 -10.20 4.19 19.28
C ALA A 40 -9.20 4.74 18.25
N ILE A 41 -7.93 4.32 18.33
CA ILE A 41 -6.89 4.70 17.37
C ILE A 41 -7.22 4.16 15.97
N ILE A 42 -7.55 2.87 15.86
CA ILE A 42 -7.90 2.23 14.59
C ILE A 42 -9.15 2.89 13.99
N GLN A 43 -10.17 3.18 14.80
CA GLN A 43 -11.39 3.85 14.35
C GLN A 43 -11.08 5.25 13.80
N LYS A 44 -10.28 6.05 14.53
CA LYS A 44 -9.86 7.37 14.07
C LYS A 44 -9.12 7.28 12.73
N TRP A 45 -8.16 6.37 12.62
CA TRP A 45 -7.42 6.12 11.38
C TRP A 45 -8.34 5.67 10.25
N GLN A 46 -9.33 4.81 10.54
CA GLN A 46 -10.28 4.35 9.54
C GLN A 46 -11.17 5.49 9.04
N THR A 47 -11.59 6.41 9.91
CA THR A 47 -12.34 7.61 9.51
C THR A 47 -11.51 8.49 8.58
N ASP A 48 -10.27 8.81 8.98
CA ASP A 48 -9.36 9.64 8.18
C ASP A 48 -9.06 8.97 6.83
N TRP A 49 -8.82 7.65 6.83
CA TRP A 49 -8.57 6.84 5.64
C TRP A 49 -9.75 6.83 4.67
N THR A 50 -10.97 6.55 5.15
CA THR A 50 -12.17 6.52 4.30
C THR A 50 -12.53 7.90 3.74
N SER A 51 -12.18 8.98 4.45
CA SER A 51 -12.42 10.35 3.97
C SER A 51 -11.42 10.83 2.89
N THR A 52 -10.35 10.07 2.64
CA THR A 52 -9.29 10.46 1.69
C THR A 52 -9.51 9.78 0.34
N PRO A 53 -9.87 10.51 -0.73
CA PRO A 53 -10.16 9.93 -2.04
C PRO A 53 -8.86 9.57 -2.79
N THR A 54 -8.30 8.40 -2.50
CA THR A 54 -7.09 7.89 -3.18
C THR A 54 -7.39 6.60 -3.93
N ALA A 55 -6.62 6.33 -5.00
CA ALA A 55 -6.72 5.07 -5.73
C ALA A 55 -6.48 3.84 -4.81
N LEU A 56 -5.61 3.99 -3.82
CA LEU A 56 -5.32 2.92 -2.87
C LEU A 56 -6.50 2.64 -1.92
N GLN A 57 -7.29 3.66 -1.55
CA GLN A 57 -8.46 3.48 -0.68
C GLN A 57 -9.52 2.58 -1.34
N GLN A 58 -9.70 2.66 -2.66
CA GLN A 58 -10.59 1.77 -3.41
C GLN A 58 -10.16 0.31 -3.28
N ILE A 59 -8.85 0.04 -3.26
CA ILE A 59 -8.28 -1.33 -3.25
C ILE A 59 -8.12 -1.86 -1.81
N LYS A 60 -7.79 -0.97 -0.87
CA LYS A 60 -7.58 -1.25 0.55
C LYS A 60 -8.56 -0.40 1.34
N PRO A 61 -9.83 -0.82 1.48
CA PRO A 61 -10.85 -0.03 2.18
C PRO A 61 -10.59 0.04 3.68
N GLU A 62 -9.98 -1.00 4.27
CA GLU A 62 -9.70 -1.08 5.70
C GLU A 62 -8.22 -0.80 6.02
N VAL A 63 -7.98 -0.04 7.09
CA VAL A 63 -6.62 0.29 7.55
C VAL A 63 -5.82 -0.95 7.96
N ASN A 64 -6.50 -1.99 8.46
CA ASN A 64 -5.87 -3.25 8.88
C ASN A 64 -5.74 -4.29 7.75
N CYS A 65 -6.29 -4.03 6.56
CA CYS A 65 -6.19 -4.97 5.44
C CYS A 65 -4.73 -5.14 4.99
N ILE A 66 -4.23 -6.37 4.92
CA ILE A 66 -2.87 -6.64 4.44
C ILE A 66 -2.94 -7.00 2.96
N LEU A 67 -2.20 -6.27 2.14
CA LEU A 67 -2.07 -6.57 0.72
C LEU A 67 -0.85 -7.46 0.50
N PRO A 68 -0.99 -8.62 -0.17
CA PRO A 68 0.12 -9.52 -0.41
C PRO A 68 1.13 -8.87 -1.35
N LEU A 69 2.39 -9.25 -1.17
CA LEU A 69 3.51 -8.85 -1.98
C LEU A 69 4.27 -10.09 -2.46
N PRO A 70 4.72 -10.12 -3.72
CA PRO A 70 5.50 -11.23 -4.28
C PRO A 70 6.93 -11.23 -3.70
N PRO A 71 7.66 -12.35 -3.80
CA PRO A 71 9.04 -12.42 -3.30
C PRO A 71 10.01 -11.57 -4.14
N ASP A 72 9.76 -11.45 -5.44
CA ASP A 72 10.62 -10.66 -6.33
C ASP A 72 10.41 -9.15 -6.14
N ARG A 73 11.52 -8.42 -6.00
CA ARG A 73 11.51 -6.97 -5.76
C ARG A 73 10.91 -6.19 -6.92
N ARG A 74 11.13 -6.60 -8.17
CA ARG A 74 10.58 -5.89 -9.34
C ARG A 74 9.07 -6.06 -9.40
N ASP A 75 8.58 -7.27 -9.16
CA ASP A 75 7.15 -7.56 -9.08
C ASP A 75 6.48 -6.75 -7.94
N GLN A 76 7.14 -6.59 -6.78
CA GLN A 76 6.63 -5.74 -5.69
C GLN A 76 6.48 -4.27 -6.11
N VAL A 77 7.48 -3.73 -6.82
CA VAL A 77 7.46 -2.35 -7.32
C VAL A 77 6.30 -2.16 -8.30
N VAL A 78 6.12 -3.09 -9.24
CA VAL A 78 5.04 -3.05 -10.24
C VAL A 78 3.67 -3.06 -9.56
N LEU A 79 3.43 -3.99 -8.63
CA LEU A 79 2.15 -4.05 -7.90
C LEU A 79 1.89 -2.82 -7.04
N THR A 80 2.91 -2.30 -6.36
CA THR A 80 2.76 -1.10 -5.53
C THR A 80 2.39 0.11 -6.39
N ARG A 81 3.04 0.29 -7.55
CA ARG A 81 2.72 1.37 -8.49
C ARG A 81 1.31 1.25 -9.06
N LEU A 82 0.87 0.04 -9.42
CA LEU A 82 -0.51 -0.20 -9.85
C LEU A 82 -1.51 0.21 -8.76
N ARG A 83 -1.30 -0.25 -7.52
CA ARG A 83 -2.20 0.02 -6.39
C ARG A 83 -2.27 1.49 -6.02
N LEU A 84 -1.17 2.22 -6.19
CA LEU A 84 -1.13 3.69 -6.00
C LEU A 84 -1.67 4.45 -7.22
N GLY A 85 -1.84 3.80 -8.38
CA GLY A 85 -2.21 4.44 -9.65
C GLY A 85 -1.05 5.14 -10.37
N HIS A 86 0.13 5.25 -9.74
CA HIS A 86 1.29 6.01 -10.21
C HIS A 86 2.23 5.17 -11.07
N THR A 87 1.82 4.90 -12.31
CA THR A 87 2.62 4.13 -13.27
C THR A 87 3.23 5.05 -14.33
N ARG A 88 4.32 4.63 -14.99
CA ARG A 88 4.87 5.41 -16.11
C ARG A 88 3.82 5.60 -17.22
N LEU A 89 3.03 4.58 -17.53
CA LEU A 89 1.96 4.65 -18.54
C LEU A 89 0.91 5.74 -18.27
N THR A 90 0.57 5.97 -17.00
CA THR A 90 -0.55 6.86 -16.65
C THR A 90 -0.08 8.23 -16.16
N HIS A 91 1.13 8.35 -15.60
CA HIS A 91 1.61 9.58 -14.94
C HIS A 91 2.85 10.24 -15.59
N ALA A 92 3.46 9.65 -16.63
CA ALA A 92 4.62 10.26 -17.29
C ALA A 92 4.34 11.69 -17.80
N TYR A 93 3.09 12.00 -18.15
CA TYR A 93 2.71 13.33 -18.64
C TYR A 93 2.94 14.43 -17.60
N LEU A 94 2.84 14.13 -16.30
CA LEU A 94 3.10 15.10 -15.23
C LEU A 94 4.58 15.50 -15.18
N LEU A 95 5.47 14.53 -15.36
CA LEU A 95 6.92 14.75 -15.38
C LEU A 95 7.34 15.49 -16.65
N ASN A 96 6.77 15.12 -17.79
CA ASN A 96 7.12 15.68 -19.09
C ASN A 96 6.35 16.97 -19.42
N ARG A 97 5.40 17.37 -18.57
CA ARG A 97 4.48 18.51 -18.80
C ARG A 97 3.73 18.41 -20.14
N THR A 98 3.34 17.20 -20.53
CA THR A 98 2.56 16.93 -21.73
C THR A 98 1.09 16.71 -21.37
N SER A 99 0.22 16.56 -22.37
CA SER A 99 -1.16 16.14 -22.14
C SER A 99 -1.23 14.70 -21.60
N PRO A 100 -2.28 14.34 -20.84
CA PRO A 100 -2.54 12.96 -20.43
C PRO A 100 -2.53 12.00 -21.62
N ALA A 101 -1.96 10.82 -21.41
CA ALA A 101 -1.90 9.80 -22.46
C ALA A 101 -3.29 9.22 -22.74
N THR A 102 -3.54 8.86 -23.99
CA THR A 102 -4.71 8.10 -24.41
C THR A 102 -4.29 6.70 -24.82
N CYS A 103 -5.20 5.74 -24.60
CA CYS A 103 -5.03 4.37 -25.06
C CYS A 103 -5.01 4.36 -26.59
N GLN A 104 -3.92 3.88 -27.17
CA GLN A 104 -3.74 3.84 -28.63
C GLN A 104 -4.72 2.90 -29.34
N GLN A 105 -5.35 1.99 -28.61
CA GLN A 105 -6.23 0.96 -29.16
C GLN A 105 -7.70 1.39 -29.19
N CYS A 106 -8.14 2.22 -28.24
CA CYS A 106 -9.55 2.61 -28.12
C CYS A 106 -9.79 4.11 -27.90
N GLY A 107 -8.74 4.92 -27.82
CA GLY A 107 -8.82 6.39 -27.68
C GLY A 107 -9.23 6.90 -26.30
N CYS A 108 -9.60 6.03 -25.35
CA CYS A 108 -9.97 6.43 -23.99
C CYS A 108 -8.75 6.94 -23.19
N GLY A 109 -9.00 7.67 -22.09
CA GLY A 109 -7.94 8.10 -21.18
C GLY A 109 -7.16 6.93 -20.59
N GLN A 110 -5.82 7.00 -20.62
CA GLN A 110 -4.96 5.94 -20.12
C GLN A 110 -4.88 6.00 -18.58
N THR A 111 -5.62 5.12 -17.91
CA THR A 111 -5.61 4.95 -16.44
C THR A 111 -5.33 3.50 -16.04
N VAL A 112 -5.01 3.26 -14.76
CA VAL A 112 -4.87 1.90 -14.24
C VAL A 112 -6.21 1.16 -14.31
N GLN A 113 -7.31 1.82 -13.96
CA GLN A 113 -8.66 1.26 -14.10
C GLN A 113 -8.95 0.89 -15.56
N HIS A 114 -8.60 1.77 -16.51
CA HIS A 114 -8.79 1.47 -17.91
C HIS A 114 -8.00 0.23 -18.34
N LEU A 115 -6.72 0.12 -17.94
CA LEU A 115 -5.89 -1.04 -18.29
C LEU A 115 -6.44 -2.34 -17.68
N ILE A 116 -6.77 -2.32 -16.38
CA ILE A 116 -7.09 -3.52 -15.59
C ILE A 116 -8.57 -3.93 -15.71
N CYS A 117 -9.48 -3.02 -16.04
CA CYS A 117 -10.92 -3.28 -16.01
C CYS A 117 -11.61 -2.94 -17.33
N ASP A 118 -11.33 -1.78 -17.93
CA ASP A 118 -12.26 -1.21 -18.92
C ASP A 118 -11.83 -1.39 -20.38
N CYS A 119 -10.53 -1.55 -20.67
CA CYS A 119 -10.00 -1.47 -22.03
C CYS A 119 -10.50 -2.64 -22.89
N PRO A 120 -11.31 -2.42 -23.95
CA PRO A 120 -11.88 -3.50 -24.75
C PRO A 120 -10.81 -4.36 -25.43
N HIS A 121 -9.69 -3.74 -25.80
CA HIS A 121 -8.57 -4.42 -26.47
C HIS A 121 -7.97 -5.55 -25.61
N TRP A 122 -7.95 -5.40 -24.29
CA TRP A 122 -7.36 -6.40 -23.38
C TRP A 122 -8.39 -7.34 -22.76
N GLN A 123 -9.67 -7.29 -23.16
CA GLN A 123 -10.74 -8.06 -22.53
C GLN A 123 -10.49 -9.57 -22.57
N THR A 124 -10.07 -10.09 -23.73
CA THR A 124 -9.81 -11.52 -23.91
C THR A 124 -8.69 -12.01 -22.99
N GLN A 125 -7.62 -11.22 -22.87
CA GLN A 125 -6.48 -11.52 -22.02
C GLN A 125 -6.87 -11.44 -20.54
N ARG A 126 -7.66 -10.44 -20.14
CA ARG A 126 -8.19 -10.36 -18.77
C ARG A 126 -9.04 -11.57 -18.41
N ASN A 127 -9.91 -12.01 -19.32
CA ASN A 127 -10.72 -13.21 -19.11
C ASN A 127 -9.83 -14.46 -18.98
N HIS A 128 -8.81 -14.60 -19.82
CA HIS A 128 -7.87 -15.72 -19.78
C HIS A 128 -7.11 -15.80 -18.45
N PHE A 129 -6.61 -14.66 -17.94
CA PHE A 129 -5.92 -14.59 -16.65
C PHE A 129 -6.87 -14.42 -15.46
N GLN A 130 -8.19 -14.52 -15.66
CA GLN A 130 -9.20 -14.41 -14.60
C GLN A 130 -9.09 -13.11 -13.79
N ILE A 131 -8.81 -11.99 -14.46
CA ILE A 131 -8.76 -10.66 -13.85
C ILE A 131 -10.18 -10.16 -13.60
N SER A 132 -10.49 -9.80 -12.35
CA SER A 132 -11.80 -9.24 -12.00
C SER A 132 -12.04 -7.91 -12.73
N PRO A 133 -13.28 -7.64 -13.22
CA PRO A 133 -13.64 -6.34 -13.74
C PRO A 133 -13.73 -5.26 -12.64
N ASN A 134 -13.67 -5.65 -11.36
CA ASN A 134 -13.59 -4.73 -10.24
C ASN A 134 -12.13 -4.49 -9.86
N LEU A 135 -11.68 -3.23 -9.89
CA LEU A 135 -10.30 -2.85 -9.62
C LEU A 135 -9.82 -3.25 -8.21
N ALA A 136 -10.70 -3.13 -7.21
CA ALA A 136 -10.40 -3.45 -5.82
C ALA A 136 -10.16 -4.95 -5.64
N GLU A 137 -10.97 -5.77 -6.30
CA GLU A 137 -10.79 -7.21 -6.30
C GLU A 137 -9.53 -7.60 -7.08
N ALA A 138 -9.36 -7.06 -8.30
CA ALA A 138 -8.25 -7.38 -9.19
C ALA A 138 -6.87 -7.08 -8.55
N LEU A 139 -6.73 -5.96 -7.85
CA LEU A 139 -5.48 -5.56 -7.18
C LEU A 139 -5.47 -5.82 -5.67
N GLY A 140 -6.47 -6.55 -5.18
CA GLY A 140 -6.80 -6.72 -3.76
C GLY A 140 -5.85 -7.62 -2.97
N SER A 141 -6.38 -8.18 -1.87
CA SER A 141 -5.61 -8.88 -0.84
C SER A 141 -5.39 -10.38 -1.09
N THR A 142 -5.86 -10.93 -2.21
CA THR A 142 -5.73 -12.38 -2.47
C THR A 142 -4.46 -12.69 -3.27
N ILE A 143 -3.81 -13.80 -2.91
CA ILE A 143 -2.59 -14.27 -3.59
C ILE A 143 -2.87 -14.63 -5.06
N PRO A 144 -3.98 -15.31 -5.43
CA PRO A 144 -4.27 -15.60 -6.83
C PRO A 144 -4.38 -14.33 -7.69
N ASN A 145 -5.07 -13.29 -7.21
CA ASN A 145 -5.24 -12.05 -7.97
C ASN A 145 -3.89 -11.35 -8.18
N MET A 146 -3.05 -11.33 -7.14
CA MET A 146 -1.68 -10.81 -7.23
C MET A 146 -0.86 -11.53 -8.33
N VAL A 147 -0.89 -12.87 -8.35
CA VAL A 147 -0.16 -13.67 -9.34
C VAL A 147 -0.72 -13.43 -10.74
N ASN A 148 -2.05 -13.47 -10.89
CA ASN A 148 -2.72 -13.31 -12.17
C ASN A 148 -2.45 -11.95 -12.80
N ILE A 149 -2.46 -10.86 -12.03
CA ILE A 149 -2.13 -9.51 -12.50
C ILE A 149 -0.69 -9.46 -13.05
N LEU A 150 0.26 -10.05 -12.32
CA LEU A 150 1.66 -10.06 -12.76
C LEU A 150 1.84 -10.85 -14.06
N LEU A 151 1.21 -12.02 -14.17
CA LEU A 151 1.24 -12.85 -15.38
C LEU A 151 0.57 -12.14 -16.57
N PHE A 152 -0.58 -11.50 -16.33
CA PHE A 152 -1.29 -10.70 -17.32
C PHE A 152 -0.39 -9.57 -17.85
N LEU A 153 0.22 -8.77 -16.98
CA LEU A 153 1.10 -7.66 -17.38
C LEU A 153 2.32 -8.12 -18.17
N LYS A 154 2.91 -9.26 -17.78
CA LYS A 154 4.04 -9.87 -18.50
C LYS A 154 3.59 -10.35 -19.89
N HIS A 155 2.42 -10.98 -19.98
CA HIS A 155 1.86 -11.47 -21.25
C HIS A 155 1.54 -10.34 -22.24
N ILE A 156 0.96 -9.23 -21.78
CA ILE A 156 0.65 -8.08 -22.65
C ILE A 156 1.85 -7.13 -22.84
N GLN A 157 3.04 -7.50 -22.35
CA GLN A 157 4.29 -6.74 -22.49
C GLN A 157 4.24 -5.32 -21.90
N LEU A 158 3.39 -5.08 -20.90
CA LEU A 158 3.31 -3.78 -20.21
C LEU A 158 3.99 -3.79 -18.85
N PHE A 159 4.53 -4.92 -18.39
CA PHE A 159 5.20 -5.05 -17.10
C PHE A 159 6.31 -4.01 -16.88
N GLU A 160 7.19 -3.79 -17.86
CA GLU A 160 8.27 -2.80 -17.76
C GLU A 160 7.81 -1.34 -17.92
N CYS A 161 6.56 -1.16 -18.34
CA CYS A 161 5.90 0.14 -18.51
C CYS A 161 5.17 0.61 -17.25
N ILE A 162 5.11 -0.23 -16.22
CA ILE A 162 4.61 0.14 -14.89
C ILE A 162 5.70 0.82 -14.06
#